data_AF-A0AAU1FUL9-F1
#
_entry.id   AF-A0AAU1FUL9-F1
#
_cell.length_a   1.000
_cell.length_b   1.000
_cell.length_c   1.000
_cell.angle_alpha   90.00
_cell.angle_beta   90.00
_cell.angle_gamma   90.00
#
_symmetry.space_group_name_H-M   'P 1'
#
loop_
_entity.id
_entity.type
_entity.pdbx_description
1 polymer ?
#
loop_
_entity_poly.entity_id
_entity_poly.type
_entity_poly.pdbx_seq_one_letter_code
_entity_poly.pdbx_strand_id
1 'polypeptide(L)'
;MSYTDLPESWPHIRRAFDDPELCRAVIDRLITAGPDRWPAGVAELDEADLADLYERLCKREELSRSRPEHGVAYRITPEETLHDLADALPQRIADKKTPQAADHLNRLATPTSHHPAWLRRLARHTARQAAQQQSQPLPPHHLQKLATDHSLRVITDETQLLDVVMEALDRVQEALSAPNGMAILLWNRSAATGSSAMWPTWEDDFSDLVMGLLKIHLNGRRIILNREVQVDRPGVQGGRTDIHIQAADPSQDAEPFTVVIEANGCWNRSLPTALAEQLVTRYLRRPRTAGNVLVGSFDCDQWRSDQRPRCSPGHTQQQIEHKQQELAAQQDAVVRARVLDCRPPGAQTD
;
A
#
# COMPACT_ATOMS: atom_id res chain seq x y z
N MET A 1 42.70 5.00 8.27
CA MET A 1 41.45 4.23 8.36
C MET A 1 41.25 3.54 7.02
N SER A 2 40.97 2.24 7.03
CA SER A 2 40.50 1.58 5.81
C SER A 2 39.16 2.21 5.47
N TYR A 3 38.97 2.67 4.23
CA TYR A 3 37.71 3.31 3.80
C TYR A 3 36.54 2.32 3.67
N THR A 4 36.74 1.05 4.04
CA THR A 4 35.70 0.01 4.08
C THR A 4 34.65 0.24 5.16
N ASP A 5 35.01 0.89 6.27
CA ASP A 5 34.11 1.07 7.42
C ASP A 5 33.36 2.41 7.37
N LEU A 6 33.38 3.06 6.19
CA LEU A 6 32.77 4.38 6.00
C LEU A 6 31.27 4.39 6.29
N PRO A 7 30.44 3.42 5.82
CA PRO A 7 29.00 3.44 6.10
C PRO A 7 28.67 3.43 7.59
N GLU A 8 29.38 2.62 8.38
CA GLU A 8 29.18 2.55 9.83
C GLU A 8 29.61 3.83 10.55
N SER A 9 30.67 4.47 10.04
CA SER A 9 31.21 5.72 10.60
C SER A 9 30.50 6.97 10.07
N TRP A 10 29.74 6.86 8.98
CA TRP A 10 29.15 7.98 8.27
C TRP A 10 28.19 8.82 9.13
N PRO A 11 27.31 8.26 9.98
CA PRO A 11 26.45 9.06 10.85
C PRO A 11 27.22 10.02 11.76
N HIS A 12 28.43 9.64 12.17
CA HIS A 12 29.32 10.46 12.99
C HIS A 12 30.07 11.50 12.15
N ILE A 13 30.49 11.13 10.93
CA ILE A 13 31.20 12.00 9.99
C ILE A 13 30.25 13.04 9.37
N ARG A 14 29.01 12.66 9.06
CA ARG A 14 28.00 13.51 8.41
C ARG A 14 27.71 14.78 9.22
N ARG A 15 27.70 14.69 10.56
CA ARG A 15 27.58 15.87 11.43
C ARG A 15 28.72 16.86 11.24
N ALA A 16 29.92 16.37 10.93
CA ALA A 16 31.07 17.21 10.65
C ALA A 16 30.90 17.98 9.32
N PHE A 17 30.06 17.47 8.40
CA PHE A 17 29.68 18.17 7.17
C PHE A 17 28.59 19.24 7.39
N ASP A 18 28.02 19.36 8.60
CA ASP A 18 27.14 20.49 8.96
C ASP A 18 27.93 21.78 9.19
N ASP A 19 29.23 21.68 9.49
CA ASP A 19 30.16 22.80 9.49
C ASP A 19 30.63 23.09 8.05
N PRO A 20 30.27 24.25 7.46
CA PRO A 20 30.62 24.59 6.09
C PRO A 20 32.14 24.69 5.86
N GLU A 21 32.92 25.12 6.86
CA GLU A 21 34.37 25.27 6.73
C GLU A 21 35.05 23.89 6.71
N LEU A 22 34.61 23.00 7.60
CA LEU A 22 35.13 21.64 7.65
C LEU A 22 34.76 20.82 6.41
N CYS A 23 33.50 20.95 5.96
CA CYS A 23 33.04 20.38 4.68
C CYS A 23 33.94 20.85 3.53
N ARG A 24 34.18 22.17 3.42
CA ARG A 24 35.05 22.74 2.39
C ARG A 24 36.47 22.16 2.46
N ALA A 25 37.06 22.10 3.65
CA ALA A 25 38.42 21.59 3.86
C ALA A 25 38.56 20.11 3.46
N VAL A 26 37.56 19.28 3.75
CA VAL A 26 37.57 17.86 3.36
C VAL A 26 37.48 17.71 1.84
N ILE A 27 36.57 18.43 1.19
CA ILE A 27 36.41 18.40 -0.28
C ILE A 27 37.67 18.92 -0.98
N ASP A 28 38.28 20.00 -0.51
CA ASP A 28 39.50 20.55 -1.11
C ASP A 28 40.68 19.58 -0.99
N ARG A 29 40.74 18.82 0.10
CA ARG A 29 41.72 17.75 0.28
C ARG A 29 41.49 16.57 -0.66
N LEU A 30 40.23 16.21 -0.94
CA LEU A 30 39.87 15.19 -1.93
C LEU A 30 40.24 15.63 -3.35
N ILE A 31 39.96 16.88 -3.71
CA ILE A 31 40.32 17.45 -5.00
C ILE A 31 41.84 17.38 -5.24
N THR A 32 42.63 17.67 -4.20
CA THR A 32 44.10 17.64 -4.28
C THR A 32 44.66 16.21 -4.40
N ALA A 33 43.89 15.19 -3.99
CA ALA A 33 44.30 13.79 -4.05
C ALA A 33 44.26 13.18 -5.46
N GLY A 34 43.61 13.85 -6.42
CA GLY A 34 43.58 13.48 -7.84
C GLY A 34 42.15 13.33 -8.39
N PRO A 35 42.00 13.29 -9.72
CA PRO A 35 40.70 13.19 -10.38
C PRO A 35 40.01 11.84 -10.06
N ASP A 36 38.69 11.91 -9.98
CA ASP A 36 37.77 10.77 -10.15
C ASP A 36 37.67 9.75 -9.01
N ARG A 37 38.08 10.07 -7.77
CA ARG A 37 38.05 9.09 -6.68
C ARG A 37 37.47 9.66 -5.38
N TRP A 38 36.15 9.65 -5.30
CA TRP A 38 35.50 9.45 -4.01
C TRP A 38 36.14 8.23 -3.32
N PRO A 39 36.41 8.28 -2.00
CA PRO A 39 36.89 7.12 -1.27
C PRO A 39 35.99 5.92 -1.48
N ALA A 40 36.56 4.71 -1.49
CA ALA A 40 35.85 3.48 -1.86
C ALA A 40 34.52 3.29 -1.10
N GLY A 41 34.49 3.59 0.20
CA GLY A 41 33.28 3.46 1.02
C GLY A 41 32.15 4.43 0.70
N VAL A 42 32.36 5.47 -0.12
CA VAL A 42 31.28 6.41 -0.49
C VAL A 42 30.24 5.71 -1.34
N ALA A 43 30.64 4.76 -2.21
CA ALA A 43 29.71 3.98 -3.01
C ALA A 43 28.77 3.11 -2.17
N GLU A 44 29.20 2.76 -0.96
CA GLU A 44 28.48 1.89 -0.02
C GLU A 44 27.49 2.64 0.87
N LEU A 45 27.54 3.99 0.87
CA LEU A 45 26.53 4.80 1.55
C LEU A 45 25.14 4.56 0.96
N ASP A 46 24.10 4.80 1.76
CA ASP A 46 22.72 4.68 1.29
C ASP A 46 22.34 5.83 0.32
N GLU A 47 21.19 5.68 -0.33
CA GLU A 47 20.70 6.66 -1.31
C GLU A 47 20.46 8.04 -0.70
N ALA A 48 20.11 8.11 0.58
CA ALA A 48 19.79 9.36 1.26
C ALA A 48 21.05 10.14 1.61
N ASP A 49 22.08 9.46 2.11
CA ASP A 49 23.38 10.01 2.43
C ASP A 49 24.13 10.50 1.19
N LEU A 50 24.05 9.74 0.10
CA LEU A 50 24.60 10.17 -1.20
C LEU A 50 23.89 11.43 -1.73
N ALA A 51 22.57 11.51 -1.58
CA ALA A 51 21.80 12.67 -1.99
C ALA A 51 22.12 13.91 -1.13
N ASP A 52 22.20 13.76 0.20
CA ASP A 52 22.60 14.85 1.11
C ASP A 52 24.01 15.37 0.78
N LEU A 53 24.96 14.46 0.52
CA LEU A 53 26.32 14.84 0.12
C LEU A 53 26.33 15.62 -1.20
N TYR A 54 25.53 15.21 -2.19
CA TYR A 54 25.39 15.93 -3.45
C TYR A 54 24.81 17.34 -3.25
N GLU A 55 23.74 17.48 -2.48
CA GLU A 55 23.14 18.79 -2.19
C GLU A 55 24.12 19.74 -1.49
N ARG A 56 24.90 19.21 -0.52
CA ARG A 56 25.94 19.99 0.16
C ARG A 56 27.03 20.44 -0.80
N LEU A 57 27.44 19.57 -1.72
CA LEU A 57 28.44 19.90 -2.72
C LEU A 57 27.93 21.00 -3.66
N CYS A 58 26.69 20.91 -4.14
CA CYS A 58 26.06 21.93 -5.00
C CYS A 58 25.90 23.32 -4.37
N LYS A 59 26.09 23.48 -3.05
CA LYS A 59 26.15 24.80 -2.40
C LYS A 59 27.45 25.57 -2.71
N ARG A 60 28.46 24.90 -3.26
CA ARG A 60 29.73 25.52 -3.69
C ARG A 60 29.48 26.46 -4.87
N GLU A 61 29.91 27.71 -4.74
CA GLU A 61 29.77 28.71 -5.81
C GLU A 61 30.51 28.28 -7.09
N GLU A 62 31.61 27.54 -6.93
CA GLU A 62 32.42 26.98 -8.03
C GLU A 62 31.60 26.03 -8.94
N LEU A 63 30.58 25.35 -8.41
CA LEU A 63 29.68 24.50 -9.21
C LEU A 63 28.59 25.29 -9.93
N SER A 64 28.34 26.54 -9.53
CA SER A 64 27.42 27.43 -10.27
C SER A 64 28.05 27.99 -11.55
N ARG A 65 29.38 27.90 -11.69
CA ARG A 65 30.12 28.38 -12.85
C ARG A 65 30.16 27.30 -13.94
N SER A 66 30.12 27.73 -15.19
CA SER A 66 30.33 26.81 -16.32
C SER A 66 31.70 26.16 -16.24
N ARG A 67 31.79 24.87 -16.61
CA ARG A 67 33.08 24.18 -16.73
C ARG A 67 34.02 24.98 -17.65
N PRO A 68 35.33 25.01 -17.35
CA PRO A 68 36.30 25.69 -18.21
C PRO A 68 36.32 25.08 -19.62
N GLU A 69 36.39 25.92 -20.64
CA GLU A 69 36.61 25.48 -22.03
C GLU A 69 38.09 25.17 -22.25
N HIS A 70 38.39 24.03 -22.88
CA HIS A 70 39.77 23.55 -23.05
C HIS A 70 40.19 23.46 -24.51
N GLY A 71 41.46 23.80 -24.76
CA GLY A 71 42.17 23.52 -26.01
C GLY A 71 42.84 22.15 -26.05
N VAL A 72 43.73 21.93 -27.04
CA VAL A 72 44.31 20.61 -27.38
C VAL A 72 45.26 20.05 -26.30
N ALA A 73 45.79 20.88 -25.41
CA ALA A 73 46.55 20.47 -24.23
C ALA A 73 46.14 21.34 -23.04
N TYR A 74 45.55 20.73 -22.00
CA TYR A 74 45.18 21.41 -20.77
C TYR A 74 45.54 20.57 -19.54
N ARG A 75 45.68 21.25 -18.40
CA ARG A 75 45.95 20.63 -17.10
C ARG A 75 44.65 20.61 -16.31
N ILE A 76 44.30 19.46 -15.76
CA ILE A 76 43.10 19.30 -14.93
C ILE A 76 43.13 20.31 -13.77
N THR A 77 42.09 21.13 -13.68
CA THR A 77 41.97 22.13 -12.63
C THR A 77 41.27 21.56 -11.38
N PRO A 78 41.49 22.15 -10.20
CA PRO A 78 40.70 21.84 -9.00
C PRO A 78 39.19 22.01 -9.21
N GLU A 79 38.79 22.98 -10.04
CA GLU A 79 37.39 23.25 -10.39
C GLU A 79 36.80 22.12 -11.22
N GLU A 80 37.49 21.63 -12.26
CA GLU A 80 37.06 20.43 -13.00
C GLU A 80 36.93 19.21 -12.11
N THR A 81 37.90 18.98 -11.22
CA THR A 81 37.87 17.85 -10.30
C THR A 81 36.65 17.92 -9.37
N LEU A 82 36.27 19.13 -8.95
CA LEU A 82 35.03 19.34 -8.17
C LEU A 82 33.78 19.02 -8.99
N HIS A 83 33.71 19.45 -10.26
CA HIS A 83 32.61 19.12 -11.16
C HIS A 83 32.52 17.61 -11.39
N ASP A 84 33.65 16.92 -11.59
CA ASP A 84 33.67 15.46 -11.79
C ASP A 84 33.25 14.71 -10.52
N LEU A 85 33.68 15.16 -9.33
CA LEU A 85 33.22 14.60 -8.05
C LEU A 85 31.71 14.78 -7.86
N ALA A 86 31.17 15.93 -8.26
CA ALA A 86 29.73 16.20 -8.19
C ALA A 86 28.94 15.30 -9.14
N ASP A 87 29.38 15.18 -10.40
CA ASP A 87 28.72 14.37 -11.42
C ASP A 87 28.79 12.86 -11.11
N ALA A 88 29.77 12.42 -10.32
CA ALA A 88 29.88 11.03 -9.91
C ALA A 88 28.81 10.59 -8.88
N LEU A 89 28.31 11.50 -8.03
CA LEU A 89 27.37 11.13 -6.96
C LEU A 89 26.00 10.68 -7.49
N PRO A 90 25.34 11.39 -8.43
CA PRO A 90 24.07 10.92 -9.00
C PRO A 90 24.21 9.58 -9.72
N GLN A 91 25.35 9.32 -10.36
CA GLN A 91 25.60 8.01 -10.97
C GLN A 91 25.68 6.91 -9.92
N ARG A 92 26.34 7.15 -8.78
CA ARG A 92 26.40 6.19 -7.66
C ARG A 92 25.02 5.93 -7.04
N ILE A 93 24.17 6.95 -6.94
CA ILE A 93 22.77 6.78 -6.53
C ILE A 93 22.04 5.89 -7.55
N ALA A 94 22.17 6.19 -8.85
CA ALA A 94 21.54 5.41 -9.92
C ALA A 94 22.00 3.94 -9.95
N ASP A 95 23.27 3.68 -9.65
CA ASP A 95 23.86 2.34 -9.66
C ASP A 95 23.25 1.41 -8.58
N LYS A 96 22.61 1.96 -7.55
CA LYS A 96 21.82 1.20 -6.57
C LYS A 96 20.61 0.50 -7.21
N LYS A 97 20.08 1.05 -8.32
CA LYS A 97 18.96 0.48 -9.10
C LYS A 97 17.70 0.21 -8.26
N THR A 98 17.47 1.00 -7.22
CA THR A 98 16.29 0.91 -6.35
C THR A 98 15.24 1.97 -6.73
N PRO A 99 13.96 1.78 -6.35
CA PRO A 99 12.96 2.85 -6.47
C PRO A 99 13.34 4.10 -5.66
N GLN A 100 13.89 3.90 -4.47
CA GLN A 100 14.36 4.99 -3.59
C GLN A 100 15.46 5.82 -4.29
N ALA A 101 16.41 5.19 -4.98
CA ALA A 101 17.41 5.90 -5.78
C ALA A 101 16.77 6.79 -6.85
N ALA A 102 15.77 6.28 -7.56
CA ALA A 102 15.05 7.06 -8.57
C ALA A 102 14.33 8.27 -7.95
N ASP A 103 13.70 8.10 -6.78
CA ASP A 103 13.01 9.17 -6.07
C ASP A 103 13.97 10.25 -5.56
N HIS A 104 15.13 9.86 -5.02
CA HIS A 104 16.18 10.80 -4.63
C HIS A 104 16.67 11.59 -5.85
N LEU A 105 17.01 10.92 -6.96
CA LEU A 105 17.44 11.60 -8.19
C LEU A 105 16.39 12.56 -8.76
N ASN A 106 15.11 12.21 -8.66
CA ASN A 106 14.02 13.07 -9.10
C ASN A 106 13.86 14.30 -8.20
N ARG A 107 13.99 14.13 -6.87
CA ARG A 107 13.99 15.24 -5.91
C ARG A 107 15.17 16.19 -6.12
N LEU A 108 16.35 15.64 -6.39
CA LEU A 108 17.54 16.42 -6.72
C LEU A 108 17.40 17.19 -8.04
N ALA A 109 16.44 16.85 -8.92
CA ALA A 109 16.32 17.49 -10.21
C ALA A 109 15.55 18.83 -10.19
N THR A 110 15.88 19.70 -9.24
CA THR A 110 15.30 21.05 -9.12
C THR A 110 15.87 22.00 -10.18
N PRO A 111 15.16 23.10 -10.54
CA PRO A 111 15.65 24.05 -11.54
C PRO A 111 17.01 24.69 -11.21
N THR A 112 17.36 24.75 -9.93
CA THR A 112 18.61 25.33 -9.41
C THR A 112 19.74 24.31 -9.31
N SER A 113 19.49 23.05 -9.61
CA SER A 113 20.49 22.00 -9.47
C SER A 113 21.48 22.01 -10.61
N HIS A 114 22.65 21.44 -10.34
CA HIS A 114 23.64 21.12 -11.35
C HIS A 114 23.05 20.05 -12.30
N HIS A 115 22.96 20.36 -13.60
CA HIS A 115 22.39 19.51 -14.66
C HIS A 115 21.01 18.86 -14.42
N PRO A 116 19.92 19.63 -14.24
CA PRO A 116 18.62 19.08 -13.83
C PRO A 116 17.94 18.22 -14.90
N ALA A 117 18.20 18.50 -16.18
CA ALA A 117 17.68 17.69 -17.29
C ALA A 117 18.33 16.30 -17.34
N TRP A 118 19.61 16.20 -16.96
CA TRP A 118 20.31 14.93 -16.86
C TRP A 118 19.84 14.14 -15.64
N LEU A 119 19.72 14.77 -14.47
CA LEU A 119 19.15 14.14 -13.26
C LEU A 119 17.75 13.55 -13.51
N ARG A 120 16.84 14.29 -14.16
CA ARG A 120 15.51 13.74 -14.55
C ARG A 120 15.60 12.55 -15.50
N ARG A 121 16.58 12.53 -16.40
CA ARG A 121 16.79 11.41 -17.33
C ARG A 121 17.33 10.19 -16.56
N LEU A 122 18.28 10.41 -15.67
CA LEU A 122 18.88 9.39 -14.83
C LEU A 122 17.87 8.79 -13.86
N ALA A 123 17.03 9.62 -13.22
CA ALA A 123 15.90 9.17 -12.38
C ALA A 123 14.95 8.25 -13.15
N ARG A 124 14.52 8.65 -14.35
CA ARG A 124 13.64 7.81 -15.21
C ARG A 124 14.30 6.50 -15.63
N HIS A 125 15.60 6.53 -15.95
CA HIS A 125 16.33 5.33 -16.31
C HIS A 125 16.45 4.37 -15.11
N THR A 126 16.81 4.90 -13.94
CA THR A 126 16.92 4.15 -12.67
C THR A 126 15.59 3.53 -12.29
N ALA A 127 14.49 4.28 -12.38
CA ALA A 127 13.13 3.78 -12.15
C ALA A 127 12.79 2.59 -13.06
N ARG A 128 13.17 2.64 -14.35
CA ARG A 128 12.95 1.54 -15.29
C ARG A 128 13.80 0.32 -14.94
N GLN A 129 15.06 0.50 -14.55
CA GLN A 129 15.92 -0.61 -14.15
C GLN A 129 15.43 -1.27 -12.85
N ALA A 130 15.03 -0.47 -11.86
CA ALA A 130 14.42 -0.97 -10.63
C ALA A 130 13.15 -1.78 -10.93
N ALA A 131 12.26 -1.24 -11.76
CA ALA A 131 11.04 -1.92 -12.18
C ALA A 131 11.33 -3.21 -12.95
N GLN A 132 12.38 -3.24 -13.79
CA GLN A 132 12.78 -4.47 -14.50
C GLN A 132 13.33 -5.54 -13.55
N GLN A 133 14.11 -5.17 -12.54
CA GLN A 133 14.64 -6.10 -11.55
C GLN A 133 13.55 -6.65 -10.62
N GLN A 134 12.55 -5.83 -10.31
CA GLN A 134 11.41 -6.20 -9.48
C GLN A 134 10.27 -6.86 -10.27
N SER A 135 10.31 -6.77 -11.61
CA SER A 135 9.31 -7.38 -12.47
C SER A 135 9.39 -8.90 -12.39
N GLN A 136 8.29 -9.51 -11.96
CA GLN A 136 8.09 -10.93 -12.02
C GLN A 136 7.12 -11.23 -13.16
N PRO A 137 7.62 -11.54 -14.37
CA PRO A 137 6.76 -11.80 -15.51
C PRO A 137 5.90 -13.04 -15.25
N LEU A 138 4.63 -12.97 -15.61
CA LEU A 138 3.74 -14.11 -15.53
C LEU A 138 4.22 -15.22 -16.47
N PRO A 139 4.25 -16.49 -16.03
CA PRO A 139 4.55 -17.61 -16.89
C PRO A 139 3.58 -17.65 -18.10
N PRO A 140 4.02 -18.06 -19.31
CA PRO A 140 3.18 -18.09 -20.50
C PRO A 140 1.86 -18.87 -20.34
N HIS A 141 1.88 -19.95 -19.55
CA HIS A 141 0.69 -20.74 -19.27
C HIS A 141 -0.34 -20.00 -18.38
N HIS A 142 0.09 -19.07 -17.52
CA HIS A 142 -0.82 -18.17 -16.79
C HIS A 142 -1.45 -17.14 -17.73
N LEU A 143 -0.70 -16.61 -18.69
CA LEU A 143 -1.25 -15.71 -19.72
C LEU A 143 -2.33 -16.40 -20.57
N GLN A 144 -2.09 -17.66 -20.96
CA GLN A 144 -3.09 -18.46 -21.68
C GLN A 144 -4.36 -18.70 -20.85
N LYS A 145 -4.22 -18.98 -19.55
CA LYS A 145 -5.38 -19.12 -18.64
C LYS A 145 -6.17 -17.82 -18.56
N LEU A 146 -5.51 -16.67 -18.37
CA LEU A 146 -6.16 -15.35 -18.32
C LEU A 146 -6.90 -15.02 -19.63
N ALA A 147 -6.33 -15.43 -20.77
CA ALA A 147 -6.97 -15.24 -22.07
C ALA A 147 -8.22 -16.11 -22.26
N THR A 148 -8.32 -17.24 -21.54
CA THR A 148 -9.39 -18.22 -21.68
C THR A 148 -10.50 -18.04 -20.65
N ASP A 149 -10.17 -17.61 -19.44
CA ASP A 149 -11.11 -17.42 -18.34
C ASP A 149 -11.01 -16.00 -17.78
N HIS A 150 -12.01 -15.19 -18.14
CA HIS A 150 -12.12 -13.78 -17.73
C HIS A 150 -12.49 -13.59 -16.26
N SER A 151 -12.78 -14.67 -15.52
CA SER A 151 -12.96 -14.60 -14.07
C SER A 151 -11.64 -14.62 -13.31
N LEU A 152 -10.55 -15.01 -13.97
CA LEU A 152 -9.22 -15.06 -13.37
C LEU A 152 -8.64 -13.66 -13.21
N ARG A 153 -7.86 -13.48 -12.16
CA ARG A 153 -7.21 -12.24 -11.74
C ARG A 153 -5.75 -12.54 -11.40
N VAL A 154 -4.91 -11.54 -11.65
CA VAL A 154 -3.53 -11.48 -11.16
C VAL A 154 -3.47 -10.28 -10.23
N ILE A 155 -2.88 -10.48 -9.06
CA ILE A 155 -2.74 -9.41 -8.07
C ILE A 155 -1.26 -9.14 -7.77
N THR A 156 -0.87 -7.87 -7.76
CA THR A 156 0.50 -7.42 -7.51
C THR A 156 0.64 -6.53 -6.29
N ASP A 157 -0.47 -6.14 -5.67
CA ASP A 157 -0.54 -5.31 -4.47
C ASP A 157 -1.84 -5.60 -3.69
N GLU A 158 -1.93 -5.06 -2.48
CA GLU A 158 -3.09 -5.17 -1.59
C GLU A 158 -4.33 -4.42 -2.11
N THR A 159 -4.15 -3.39 -2.95
CA THR A 159 -5.27 -2.64 -3.54
C THR A 159 -6.00 -3.52 -4.56
N GLN A 160 -5.26 -4.25 -5.39
CA GLN A 160 -5.83 -5.21 -6.33
C GLN A 160 -6.47 -6.40 -5.63
N LEU A 161 -5.90 -6.88 -4.50
CA LEU A 161 -6.58 -7.88 -3.68
C LEU A 161 -7.90 -7.33 -3.14
N LEU A 162 -7.92 -6.08 -2.65
CA LEU A 162 -9.15 -5.43 -2.20
C LEU A 162 -10.19 -5.33 -3.33
N ASP A 163 -9.78 -5.00 -4.56
CA ASP A 163 -10.68 -5.00 -5.72
C ASP A 163 -11.34 -6.37 -5.96
N VAL A 164 -10.55 -7.45 -5.92
CA VAL A 164 -11.07 -8.82 -6.06
C VAL A 164 -12.02 -9.18 -4.91
N VAL A 165 -11.73 -8.74 -3.69
CA VAL A 165 -12.62 -8.93 -2.53
C VAL A 165 -13.93 -8.16 -2.71
N MET A 166 -13.89 -6.93 -3.24
CA MET A 166 -15.10 -6.15 -3.53
C MET A 166 -15.97 -6.83 -4.60
N GLU A 167 -15.35 -7.35 -5.68
CA GLU A 167 -16.07 -8.16 -6.69
C GLU A 167 -16.66 -9.45 -6.07
N ALA A 168 -15.97 -10.07 -5.11
CA ALA A 168 -16.51 -11.23 -4.42
C ALA A 168 -17.68 -10.85 -3.50
N LEU A 169 -17.65 -9.69 -2.85
CA LEU A 169 -18.76 -9.14 -2.06
C LEU A 169 -19.98 -8.79 -2.93
N ASP A 170 -19.79 -8.39 -4.20
CA ASP A 170 -20.90 -8.28 -5.16
C ASP A 170 -21.61 -9.63 -5.34
N ARG A 171 -20.84 -10.71 -5.48
CA ARG A 171 -21.41 -12.07 -5.60
C ARG A 171 -22.06 -12.57 -4.31
N VAL A 172 -21.53 -12.15 -3.15
CA VAL A 172 -22.18 -12.37 -1.86
C VAL A 172 -23.54 -11.67 -1.83
N GLN A 173 -23.62 -10.41 -2.26
CA GLN A 173 -24.89 -9.69 -2.37
C GLN A 173 -25.88 -10.42 -3.28
N GLU A 174 -25.44 -10.88 -4.46
CA GLU A 174 -26.27 -11.67 -5.37
C GLU A 174 -26.82 -12.93 -4.68
N ALA A 175 -25.98 -13.66 -3.94
CA ALA A 175 -26.40 -14.86 -3.20
C ALA A 175 -27.41 -14.54 -2.07
N LEU A 176 -27.29 -13.37 -1.43
CA LEU A 176 -28.24 -12.91 -0.42
C LEU A 176 -29.60 -12.53 -1.03
N SER A 177 -29.59 -11.84 -2.18
CA SER A 177 -30.78 -11.24 -2.80
C SER A 177 -31.47 -12.07 -3.88
N ALA A 178 -30.87 -13.18 -4.33
CA ALA A 178 -31.47 -14.04 -5.36
C ALA A 178 -32.89 -14.54 -4.97
N PRO A 179 -33.70 -14.99 -5.93
CA PRO A 179 -34.92 -15.74 -5.62
C PRO A 179 -34.58 -16.97 -4.77
N ASN A 180 -35.19 -17.10 -3.58
CA ASN A 180 -34.79 -18.05 -2.52
C ASN A 180 -33.36 -17.83 -1.98
N GLY A 181 -32.90 -16.59 -1.98
CA GLY A 181 -31.59 -16.16 -1.52
C GLY A 181 -31.40 -16.33 -0.02
N MET A 182 -30.15 -16.17 0.40
CA MET A 182 -29.71 -16.51 1.75
C MET A 182 -29.95 -15.39 2.77
N ALA A 183 -30.44 -14.21 2.38
CA ALA A 183 -30.70 -13.11 3.30
C ALA A 183 -31.60 -13.52 4.49
N ILE A 184 -32.52 -14.46 4.27
CA ILE A 184 -33.41 -14.94 5.33
C ILE A 184 -32.68 -15.66 6.48
N LEU A 185 -31.51 -16.25 6.21
CA LEU A 185 -30.69 -16.92 7.22
C LEU A 185 -30.06 -15.92 8.20
N LEU A 186 -30.01 -14.63 7.85
CA LEU A 186 -29.53 -13.56 8.73
C LEU A 186 -30.61 -13.04 9.68
N TRP A 187 -31.81 -13.64 9.67
CA TRP A 187 -32.93 -13.26 10.54
C TRP A 187 -33.34 -14.40 11.46
N ASN A 188 -33.29 -14.14 12.76
CA ASN A 188 -33.90 -14.96 13.78
C ASN A 188 -35.42 -14.78 13.80
N ARG A 189 -36.14 -15.84 14.18
CA ARG A 189 -37.62 -15.85 14.27
C ARG A 189 -38.06 -16.50 15.58
N SER A 190 -39.09 -15.96 16.22
CA SER A 190 -39.70 -16.62 17.39
C SER A 190 -40.62 -17.75 16.94
N ALA A 191 -40.40 -18.98 17.45
CA ALA A 191 -41.28 -20.12 17.18
C ALA A 191 -42.54 -20.14 18.07
N ALA A 192 -42.58 -19.29 19.11
CA ALA A 192 -43.64 -19.31 20.11
C ALA A 192 -44.84 -18.46 19.66
N THR A 193 -45.98 -19.13 19.45
CA THR A 193 -47.34 -18.57 19.47
C THR A 193 -47.61 -17.39 18.54
N GLY A 194 -47.87 -17.65 17.25
CA GLY A 194 -48.57 -16.73 16.33
C GLY A 194 -47.92 -15.36 16.08
N SER A 195 -46.77 -15.08 16.69
CA SER A 195 -46.04 -13.82 16.58
C SER A 195 -45.02 -13.91 15.45
N SER A 196 -45.17 -13.05 14.44
CA SER A 196 -44.22 -12.84 13.34
C SER A 196 -42.96 -12.06 13.79
N ALA A 197 -42.56 -12.17 15.06
CA ALA A 197 -41.39 -11.48 15.59
C ALA A 197 -40.11 -11.99 14.92
N MET A 198 -39.39 -11.07 14.27
CA MET A 198 -38.12 -11.32 13.59
C MET A 198 -37.09 -10.28 14.01
N TRP A 199 -35.82 -10.69 14.10
CA TRP A 199 -34.71 -9.77 14.39
C TRP A 199 -33.42 -10.25 13.72
N PRO A 200 -32.47 -9.35 13.42
CA PRO A 200 -31.19 -9.73 12.84
C PRO A 200 -30.40 -10.72 13.70
N THR A 201 -29.53 -11.48 13.04
CA THR A 201 -28.53 -12.30 13.72
C THR A 201 -27.46 -11.46 14.44
N TRP A 202 -26.55 -12.06 15.20
CA TRP A 202 -25.42 -11.31 15.76
C TRP A 202 -24.38 -10.96 14.69
N GLU A 203 -23.54 -9.96 14.94
CA GLU A 203 -22.47 -9.58 14.00
C GLU A 203 -21.50 -10.73 13.74
N ASP A 204 -21.20 -11.53 14.76
CA ASP A 204 -20.40 -12.76 14.64
C ASP A 204 -21.00 -13.72 13.60
N ASP A 205 -22.30 -13.99 13.69
CA ASP A 205 -23.02 -14.91 12.78
C ASP A 205 -23.14 -14.33 11.36
N PHE A 206 -23.36 -13.01 11.24
CA PHE A 206 -23.35 -12.31 9.96
C PHE A 206 -21.99 -12.42 9.28
N SER A 207 -20.93 -12.14 10.03
CA SER A 207 -19.54 -12.27 9.57
C SER A 207 -19.22 -13.72 9.19
N ASP A 208 -19.72 -14.72 9.93
CA ASP A 208 -19.50 -16.14 9.63
C ASP A 208 -20.16 -16.56 8.31
N LEU A 209 -21.39 -16.11 8.06
CA LEU A 209 -22.07 -16.36 6.77
C LEU A 209 -21.29 -15.73 5.61
N VAL A 210 -20.90 -14.45 5.75
CA VAL A 210 -20.14 -13.74 4.72
C VAL A 210 -18.80 -14.42 4.47
N MET A 211 -18.05 -14.79 5.51
CA MET A 211 -16.79 -15.52 5.39
C MET A 211 -16.99 -16.84 4.61
N GLY A 212 -18.05 -17.60 4.91
CA GLY A 212 -18.37 -18.83 4.21
C GLY A 212 -18.60 -18.62 2.71
N LEU A 213 -19.36 -17.58 2.35
CA LEU A 213 -19.61 -17.24 0.93
C LEU A 213 -18.34 -16.72 0.24
N LEU A 214 -17.54 -15.90 0.91
CA LEU A 214 -16.23 -15.46 0.38
C LEU A 214 -15.29 -16.64 0.14
N LYS A 215 -15.24 -17.64 1.03
CA LYS A 215 -14.47 -18.88 0.81
C LYS A 215 -14.90 -19.61 -0.47
N ILE A 216 -16.20 -19.67 -0.73
CA ILE A 216 -16.73 -20.29 -1.95
C ILE A 216 -16.29 -19.50 -3.20
N HIS A 217 -16.39 -18.17 -3.15
CA HIS A 217 -16.12 -17.32 -4.31
C HIS A 217 -14.63 -17.13 -4.60
N LEU A 218 -13.78 -17.04 -3.58
CA LEU A 218 -12.34 -16.80 -3.71
C LEU A 218 -11.55 -18.11 -3.85
N ASN A 219 -11.76 -19.06 -2.94
CA ASN A 219 -10.96 -20.30 -2.89
C ASN A 219 -11.59 -21.39 -3.76
N GLY A 220 -12.90 -21.58 -3.66
CA GLY A 220 -13.61 -22.62 -4.41
C GLY A 220 -13.50 -22.46 -5.93
N ARG A 221 -13.38 -21.23 -6.41
CA ARG A 221 -13.23 -20.92 -7.85
C ARG A 221 -11.78 -20.68 -8.30
N ARG A 222 -10.81 -20.61 -7.37
CA ARG A 222 -9.39 -20.30 -7.63
C ARG A 222 -9.21 -19.12 -8.58
N ILE A 223 -9.87 -18.00 -8.28
CA ILE A 223 -9.90 -16.84 -9.17
C ILE A 223 -8.57 -16.09 -9.25
N ILE A 224 -7.68 -16.25 -8.27
CA ILE A 224 -6.35 -15.64 -8.28
C ILE A 224 -5.31 -16.69 -8.72
N LEU A 225 -4.51 -16.34 -9.72
CA LEU A 225 -3.58 -17.29 -10.37
C LEU A 225 -2.16 -17.30 -9.79
N ASN A 226 -1.66 -16.13 -9.38
CA ASN A 226 -0.26 -15.96 -8.97
C ASN A 226 -0.07 -16.00 -7.46
N ARG A 227 -1.15 -16.23 -6.70
CA ARG A 227 -1.14 -16.28 -5.24
C ARG A 227 -2.10 -17.35 -4.74
N GLU A 228 -1.76 -17.98 -3.62
CA GLU A 228 -2.69 -18.81 -2.86
C GLU A 228 -3.50 -17.93 -1.90
N VAL A 229 -4.82 -18.08 -1.96
CA VAL A 229 -5.74 -17.27 -1.14
C VAL A 229 -6.20 -18.07 0.07
N GLN A 230 -6.09 -17.46 1.24
CA GLN A 230 -6.62 -17.96 2.49
C GLN A 230 -7.65 -16.96 3.02
N VAL A 231 -8.75 -17.49 3.55
CA VAL A 231 -9.80 -16.70 4.19
C VAL A 231 -10.00 -17.29 5.58
N ASP A 232 -9.71 -16.52 6.62
CA ASP A 232 -9.75 -16.99 7.99
C ASP A 232 -10.14 -15.88 8.98
N ARG A 233 -10.22 -16.26 10.26
CA ARG A 233 -10.27 -15.32 11.37
C ARG A 233 -8.97 -15.49 12.16
N PRO A 234 -8.16 -14.44 12.35
CA PRO A 234 -7.08 -14.52 13.32
C PRO A 234 -7.71 -14.82 14.67
N GLY A 235 -7.14 -15.75 15.43
CA GLY A 235 -7.65 -16.14 16.75
C GLY A 235 -7.56 -15.02 17.79
N VAL A 236 -6.89 -15.28 18.91
CA VAL A 236 -6.90 -14.43 20.14
C VAL A 236 -6.47 -12.96 19.92
N GLN A 237 -5.89 -12.59 18.76
CA GLN A 237 -5.46 -11.22 18.44
C GLN A 237 -6.41 -10.44 17.50
N GLY A 238 -7.42 -11.07 16.91
CA GLY A 238 -8.43 -10.43 16.05
C GLY A 238 -9.79 -10.28 16.74
N GLY A 239 -10.62 -9.34 16.29
CA GLY A 239 -12.03 -9.27 16.67
C GLY A 239 -12.80 -10.49 16.14
N ARG A 240 -13.83 -10.93 16.87
CA ARG A 240 -14.63 -12.10 16.46
C ARG A 240 -15.37 -11.89 15.14
N THR A 241 -15.54 -10.64 14.73
CA THR A 241 -16.20 -10.20 13.50
C THR A 241 -15.25 -10.06 12.32
N ASP A 242 -13.94 -10.10 12.55
CA ASP A 242 -12.93 -9.65 11.59
C ASP A 242 -12.59 -10.81 10.65
N ILE A 243 -12.66 -10.58 9.35
CA ILE A 243 -12.33 -11.58 8.32
C ILE A 243 -11.00 -11.19 7.68
N HIS A 244 -10.03 -12.08 7.70
CA HIS A 244 -8.75 -11.88 7.05
C HIS A 244 -8.72 -12.65 5.74
N ILE A 245 -8.31 -11.97 4.67
CA ILE A 245 -8.12 -12.54 3.34
C ILE A 245 -6.68 -12.30 2.97
N GLN A 246 -5.90 -13.37 2.88
CA GLN A 246 -4.48 -13.31 2.63
C GLN A 246 -4.15 -13.95 1.29
N ALA A 247 -3.34 -13.27 0.49
CA ALA A 247 -2.84 -13.78 -0.78
C ALA A 247 -1.31 -13.90 -0.75
N ALA A 248 -0.85 -15.11 -0.46
CA ALA A 248 0.56 -15.44 -0.34
C ALA A 248 1.15 -15.87 -1.68
N ASP A 249 2.40 -15.48 -1.95
CA ASP A 249 3.15 -16.00 -3.08
C ASP A 249 3.75 -17.34 -2.69
N PRO A 250 3.34 -18.47 -3.29
CA PRO A 250 3.90 -19.76 -2.91
C PRO A 250 5.39 -19.90 -3.30
N SER A 251 5.88 -19.04 -4.21
CA SER A 251 7.26 -19.08 -4.69
C SER A 251 8.23 -18.22 -3.88
N GLN A 252 7.73 -17.38 -2.98
CA GLN A 252 8.52 -16.43 -2.22
C GLN A 252 8.12 -16.46 -0.75
N ASP A 253 9.11 -16.41 0.13
CA ASP A 253 8.88 -16.18 1.56
C ASP A 253 8.68 -14.68 1.83
N ALA A 254 7.62 -14.13 1.22
CA ALA A 254 7.25 -12.72 1.33
C ALA A 254 5.94 -12.59 2.10
N GLU A 255 5.82 -11.52 2.90
CA GLU A 255 4.58 -11.22 3.62
C GLU A 255 3.39 -11.17 2.65
N PRO A 256 2.27 -11.86 2.96
CA PRO A 256 1.12 -11.92 2.07
C PRO A 256 0.46 -10.55 1.93
N PHE A 257 -0.14 -10.28 0.77
CA PHE A 257 -1.12 -9.20 0.68
C PHE A 257 -2.31 -9.56 1.57
N THR A 258 -2.76 -8.63 2.41
CA THR A 258 -3.82 -8.88 3.36
C THR A 258 -4.95 -7.88 3.15
N VAL A 259 -6.18 -8.37 3.07
CA VAL A 259 -7.40 -7.56 3.22
C VAL A 259 -8.06 -7.96 4.53
N VAL A 260 -8.30 -6.97 5.40
CA VAL A 260 -9.07 -7.16 6.62
C VAL A 260 -10.46 -6.58 6.42
N ILE A 261 -11.49 -7.40 6.65
CA ILE A 261 -12.90 -6.97 6.64
C ILE A 261 -13.39 -6.84 8.08
N GLU A 262 -13.78 -5.63 8.47
CA GLU A 262 -14.46 -5.34 9.73
C GLU A 262 -15.98 -5.38 9.50
N ALA A 263 -16.63 -6.46 9.91
CA ALA A 263 -18.06 -6.68 9.68
C ALA A 263 -18.93 -6.16 10.83
N ASN A 264 -19.87 -5.27 10.52
CA ASN A 264 -20.77 -4.66 11.49
C ASN A 264 -22.23 -4.76 11.02
N GLY A 265 -23.16 -4.80 11.98
CA GLY A 265 -24.58 -4.62 11.72
C GLY A 265 -24.92 -3.13 11.65
N CYS A 266 -25.93 -2.77 10.85
CA CYS A 266 -26.37 -1.38 10.72
C CYS A 266 -26.85 -0.72 12.04
N TRP A 267 -27.16 -1.53 13.05
CA TRP A 267 -27.50 -1.07 14.41
C TRP A 267 -26.29 -0.74 15.29
N ASN A 268 -25.08 -1.02 14.83
CA ASN A 268 -23.90 -0.85 15.65
C ASN A 268 -23.61 0.64 15.89
N ARG A 269 -23.54 1.01 17.18
CA ARG A 269 -23.34 2.40 17.60
C ARG A 269 -21.94 2.93 17.29
N SER A 270 -20.95 2.05 17.11
CA SER A 270 -19.59 2.44 16.72
C SER A 270 -19.43 2.63 15.21
N LEU A 271 -20.44 2.38 14.37
CA LEU A 271 -20.32 2.58 12.90
C LEU A 271 -19.71 3.93 12.48
N PRO A 272 -19.96 5.08 13.15
CA PRO A 272 -19.32 6.34 12.78
C PRO A 272 -17.80 6.38 13.00
N THR A 273 -17.26 5.54 13.88
CA THR A 273 -15.82 5.52 14.23
C THR A 273 -15.12 4.19 13.89
N ALA A 274 -15.88 3.12 13.62
CA ALA A 274 -15.41 1.77 13.37
C ALA A 274 -14.29 1.71 12.32
N LEU A 275 -14.46 2.42 11.21
CA LEU A 275 -13.47 2.48 10.14
C LEU A 275 -12.11 2.99 10.64
N ALA A 276 -12.09 4.09 11.39
CA ALA A 276 -10.86 4.70 11.87
C ALA A 276 -10.26 3.94 13.08
N GLU A 277 -11.10 3.59 14.07
CA GLU A 277 -10.66 3.06 15.36
C GLU A 277 -10.46 1.54 15.37
N GLN A 278 -11.31 0.80 14.66
CA GLN A 278 -11.29 -0.67 14.64
C GLN A 278 -10.50 -1.20 13.43
N LEU A 279 -10.61 -0.58 12.26
CA LEU A 279 -9.93 -1.07 11.05
C LEU A 279 -8.57 -0.38 10.81
N VAL A 280 -8.56 0.94 10.57
CA VAL A 280 -7.33 1.69 10.19
C VAL A 280 -6.28 1.61 11.30
N THR A 281 -6.66 1.97 12.53
CA THR A 281 -5.71 2.06 13.64
C THR A 281 -5.11 0.71 14.02
N ARG A 282 -5.86 -0.38 13.89
CA ARG A 282 -5.42 -1.73 14.32
C ARG A 282 -4.65 -2.48 13.24
N TYR A 283 -5.09 -2.37 11.98
CA TYR A 283 -4.63 -3.26 10.92
C TYR A 283 -3.86 -2.53 9.82
N LEU A 284 -4.34 -1.39 9.35
CA LEU A 284 -3.84 -0.78 8.10
C LEU A 284 -2.50 -0.04 8.24
N ARG A 285 -1.92 -0.02 9.45
CA ARG A 285 -0.54 0.44 9.68
C ARG A 285 0.51 -0.60 9.29
N ARG A 286 0.10 -1.86 9.06
CA ARG A 286 0.98 -2.91 8.58
C ARG A 286 1.21 -2.76 7.08
N PRO A 287 2.42 -3.02 6.58
CA PRO A 287 2.67 -3.07 5.14
C PRO A 287 1.70 -4.03 4.43
N ARG A 288 1.44 -3.77 3.14
CA ARG A 288 0.70 -4.70 2.26
C ARG A 288 -0.69 -5.08 2.79
N THR A 289 -1.31 -4.19 3.55
CA THR A 289 -2.59 -4.44 4.21
C THR A 289 -3.60 -3.39 3.76
N ALA A 290 -4.72 -3.86 3.22
CA ALA A 290 -5.87 -3.06 2.85
C ALA A 290 -7.09 -3.41 3.72
N GLY A 291 -8.09 -2.53 3.72
CA GLY A 291 -9.25 -2.66 4.60
C GLY A 291 -10.58 -2.60 3.88
N ASN A 292 -11.57 -3.31 4.41
CA ASN A 292 -12.97 -3.11 4.09
C ASN A 292 -13.80 -2.97 5.37
N VAL A 293 -14.62 -1.91 5.46
CA VAL A 293 -15.72 -1.90 6.42
C VAL A 293 -16.95 -2.47 5.72
N LEU A 294 -17.45 -3.58 6.25
CA LEU A 294 -18.63 -4.24 5.74
C LEU A 294 -19.81 -3.99 6.67
N VAL A 295 -20.87 -3.39 6.17
CA VAL A 295 -22.10 -3.18 6.95
C VAL A 295 -23.23 -4.03 6.40
N GLY A 296 -23.79 -4.90 7.24
CA GLY A 296 -25.08 -5.54 6.94
C GLY A 296 -26.21 -4.54 7.18
N SER A 297 -26.94 -4.15 6.13
CA SER A 297 -28.12 -3.28 6.20
C SER A 297 -29.38 -4.11 6.40
N PHE A 298 -30.00 -3.98 7.57
CA PHE A 298 -31.22 -4.70 7.94
C PHE A 298 -32.41 -3.75 8.01
N ASP A 299 -33.60 -4.28 7.74
CA ASP A 299 -34.84 -3.53 7.86
C ASP A 299 -35.19 -3.28 9.34
N CYS A 300 -34.93 -2.06 9.81
CA CYS A 300 -35.16 -1.68 11.19
C CYS A 300 -36.67 -1.66 11.57
N ASP A 301 -37.59 -1.61 10.60
CA ASP A 301 -39.04 -1.63 10.82
C ASP A 301 -39.60 -3.06 10.95
N GLN A 302 -39.00 -4.01 10.25
CA GLN A 302 -39.28 -5.45 10.40
C GLN A 302 -38.69 -6.05 11.66
N TRP A 303 -37.69 -5.40 12.25
CA TRP A 303 -37.10 -5.82 13.52
C TRP A 303 -38.09 -5.68 14.67
N ARG A 304 -38.69 -6.80 15.08
CA ARG A 304 -39.59 -6.89 16.23
C ARG A 304 -39.04 -7.90 17.24
N SER A 305 -38.35 -7.38 18.25
CA SER A 305 -37.86 -8.16 19.38
C SER A 305 -37.81 -7.29 20.63
N ASP A 306 -38.33 -7.80 21.74
CA ASP A 306 -38.21 -7.15 23.06
C ASP A 306 -36.83 -7.38 23.69
N GLN A 307 -36.08 -8.37 23.16
CA GLN A 307 -34.78 -8.76 23.68
C GLN A 307 -33.62 -8.05 23.00
N ARG A 308 -33.85 -7.38 21.86
CA ARG A 308 -32.82 -6.63 21.16
C ARG A 308 -33.26 -5.21 20.78
N PRO A 309 -32.45 -4.20 21.08
CA PRO A 309 -32.76 -2.82 20.72
C PRO A 309 -32.76 -2.65 19.19
N ARG A 310 -33.80 -2.00 18.66
CA ARG A 310 -33.87 -1.62 17.23
C ARG A 310 -32.77 -0.63 16.87
N CYS A 311 -32.50 -0.49 15.57
CA CYS A 311 -31.70 0.61 15.05
C CYS A 311 -32.25 1.96 15.55
N SER A 312 -31.39 2.80 16.10
CA SER A 312 -31.75 4.17 16.49
C SER A 312 -30.56 5.10 16.28
N PRO A 313 -30.71 6.20 15.51
CA PRO A 313 -31.87 6.52 14.67
C PRO A 313 -32.03 5.50 13.52
N GLY A 314 -33.24 5.43 12.95
CA GLY A 314 -33.47 4.70 11.70
C GLY A 314 -32.64 5.30 10.57
N HIS A 315 -32.24 4.48 9.61
CA HIS A 315 -31.40 4.85 8.49
C HIS A 315 -31.79 4.04 7.26
N THR A 316 -31.50 4.57 6.07
CA THR A 316 -31.59 3.81 4.82
C THR A 316 -30.23 3.19 4.49
N GLN A 317 -30.24 2.16 3.62
CA GLN A 317 -29.01 1.58 3.09
C GLN A 317 -28.12 2.64 2.43
N GLN A 318 -28.71 3.50 1.60
CA GLN A 318 -27.99 4.58 0.91
C GLN A 318 -27.35 5.58 1.88
N GLN A 319 -28.02 5.90 2.99
CA GLN A 319 -27.46 6.79 4.02
C GLN A 319 -26.24 6.18 4.70
N ILE A 320 -26.27 4.88 5.01
CA ILE A 320 -25.10 4.16 5.55
C ILE A 320 -23.98 4.16 4.51
N GLU A 321 -24.30 3.77 3.28
CA GLU A 321 -23.30 3.62 2.23
C GLU A 321 -22.57 4.93 1.96
N HIS A 322 -23.32 6.01 1.77
CA HIS A 322 -22.75 7.34 1.56
C HIS A 322 -21.83 7.75 2.72
N LYS A 323 -22.30 7.62 3.96
CA LYS A 323 -21.52 8.00 5.14
C LYS A 323 -20.25 7.15 5.30
N GLN A 324 -20.32 5.84 5.06
CA GLN A 324 -19.16 4.96 5.19
C GLN A 324 -18.15 5.20 4.06
N GLN A 325 -18.60 5.50 2.83
CA GLN A 325 -17.74 5.89 1.73
C GLN A 325 -17.02 7.22 2.00
N GLU A 326 -17.72 8.22 2.55
CA GLU A 326 -17.12 9.49 2.98
C GLU A 326 -16.04 9.28 4.05
N LEU A 327 -16.32 8.44 5.05
CA LEU A 327 -15.34 8.11 6.11
C LEU A 327 -14.11 7.41 5.55
N ALA A 328 -14.30 6.49 4.59
CA ALA A 328 -13.21 5.79 3.92
C ALA A 328 -12.33 6.76 3.11
N ALA A 329 -12.95 7.68 2.35
CA ALA A 329 -12.24 8.66 1.52
C ALA A 329 -11.41 9.67 2.33
N GLN A 330 -11.70 9.85 3.62
CA GLN A 330 -10.96 10.72 4.52
C GLN A 330 -9.69 10.07 5.11
N GLN A 331 -9.48 8.77 4.89
CA GLN A 331 -8.32 8.07 5.43
C GLN A 331 -7.14 8.11 4.47
N ASP A 332 -5.94 8.27 5.03
CA ASP A 332 -4.68 8.08 4.33
C ASP A 332 -4.25 6.59 4.38
N ALA A 333 -5.15 5.71 3.91
CA ALA A 333 -4.96 4.27 3.90
C ALA A 333 -5.77 3.62 2.76
N VAL A 334 -5.36 2.44 2.31
CA VAL A 334 -6.12 1.66 1.31
C VAL A 334 -7.32 1.01 1.98
N VAL A 335 -8.45 1.72 2.02
CA VAL A 335 -9.68 1.27 2.68
C VAL A 335 -10.91 1.58 1.84
N ARG A 336 -11.89 0.67 1.84
CA ARG A 336 -13.20 0.86 1.21
C ARG A 336 -14.33 0.50 2.15
N ALA A 337 -15.51 1.03 1.87
CA ALA A 337 -16.74 0.63 2.55
C ALA A 337 -17.62 -0.18 1.60
N ARG A 338 -18.33 -1.18 2.15
CA ARG A 338 -19.39 -1.90 1.45
C ARG A 338 -20.59 -2.08 2.35
N VAL A 339 -21.78 -1.88 1.79
CA VAL A 339 -23.04 -2.20 2.48
C VAL A 339 -23.70 -3.38 1.76
N LEU A 340 -24.11 -4.39 2.51
CA LEU A 340 -24.89 -5.52 2.00
C LEU A 340 -26.36 -5.35 2.40
N ASP A 341 -27.26 -5.44 1.42
CA ASP A 341 -28.69 -5.54 1.69
C ASP A 341 -29.01 -6.90 2.30
N CYS A 342 -29.34 -6.89 3.59
CA CYS A 342 -29.71 -8.05 4.38
C CYS A 342 -31.21 -8.11 4.66
N ARG A 343 -32.04 -7.30 3.98
CA ARG A 343 -33.51 -7.37 4.09
C ARG A 343 -34.00 -8.75 3.63
N PRO A 344 -35.03 -9.33 4.27
CA PRO A 344 -35.52 -10.65 3.88
C PRO A 344 -36.17 -10.63 2.48
N PRO A 345 -36.22 -11.77 1.77
CA PRO A 345 -36.82 -11.85 0.44
C PRO A 345 -38.27 -11.33 0.42
N GLY A 346 -38.60 -10.46 -0.54
CA GLY A 346 -39.91 -9.79 -0.64
C GLY A 346 -39.97 -8.40 -0.02
N ALA A 347 -38.96 -7.99 0.74
CA ALA A 347 -38.80 -6.63 1.28
C ALA A 347 -37.65 -5.83 0.64
N GLN A 348 -37.02 -6.41 -0.37
CA GLN A 348 -35.88 -5.82 -1.08
C GLN A 348 -36.30 -4.85 -2.21
N THR A 349 -37.61 -4.68 -2.43
CA THR A 349 -38.17 -3.63 -3.29
C THR A 349 -38.36 -2.36 -2.49
N ASP A 350 -37.31 -1.55 -2.48
CA ASP A 350 -37.30 -0.08 -2.68
C ASP A 350 -35.84 0.39 -2.60
#